data_AF-A0A6B2ULM6-F1
#
_entry.id   AF-A0A6B2ULM6-F1
#
_cell.length_a   1.000
_cell.length_b   1.000
_cell.length_c   1.000
_cell.angle_alpha   90.00
_cell.angle_beta   90.00
_cell.angle_gamma   90.00
#
_symmetry.space_group_name_H-M   'P 1'
#
loop_
_entity.id
_entity.type
_entity.pdbx_description
1 polymer ?
#
loop_
_entity_poly.entity_id
_entity_poly.type
_entity_poly.pdbx_seq_one_letter_code
_entity_poly.pdbx_strand_id
1 'polypeptide(L)' 'DLLFTPLRAALREYATLSFVQGLEVVPAQMGTDAGLVGAAAGALRQRATS' A
#
# COMPACT_ATOMS: atom_id res chain seq x y z
N ASP A 1 -5.23 14.15 -6.70
CA ASP A 1 -3.77 14.29 -6.94
C ASP A 1 -3.00 15.23 -6.01
N LEU A 2 -3.61 16.22 -5.35
CA LEU A 2 -2.91 17.17 -4.48
C LEU A 2 -2.01 16.54 -3.39
N LEU A 3 -2.44 15.42 -2.78
CA LEU A 3 -1.65 14.71 -1.77
C LEU A 3 -0.67 13.68 -2.36
N PHE A 4 -1.07 13.01 -3.44
CA PHE A 4 -0.31 11.89 -4.00
C PHE A 4 0.78 12.32 -4.99
N THR A 5 0.61 13.45 -5.68
CA THR A 5 1.64 14.00 -6.58
C THR A 5 2.93 14.38 -5.86
N PRO A 6 2.93 15.15 -4.75
CA PRO A 6 4.17 15.43 -4.03
C PRO A 6 4.80 14.16 -3.45
N LEU A 7 3.99 13.20 -2.97
CA LEU A 7 4.48 11.91 -2.49
C LEU A 7 5.18 11.09 -3.60
N ARG A 8 4.60 11.04 -4.80
CA ARG A 8 5.22 10.36 -5.96
C ARG A 8 6.54 11.00 -6.37
N ALA A 9 6.63 12.32 -6.33
CA ALA A 9 7.87 13.03 -6.64
C ALA A 9 8.98 12.69 -5.64
N ALA A 10 8.67 12.76 -4.33
CA ALA A 10 9.62 12.42 -3.27
C ALA A 10 10.10 10.96 -3.38
N LEU A 11 9.19 10.00 -3.66
CA LEU A 11 9.59 8.61 -3.83
C LEU A 11 10.54 8.40 -5.01
N ARG A 12 10.38 9.14 -6.12
CA ARG A 12 11.32 9.07 -7.25
C ARG A 12 12.68 9.66 -6.90
N GLU A 13 12.70 10.72 -6.11
CA GLU A 13 13.94 11.42 -5.72
C GLU A 13 14.75 10.64 -4.67
N TYR A 14 14.07 9.98 -3.73
CA TYR A 14 14.70 9.27 -2.62
C TYR A 14 14.81 7.75 -2.81
N ALA A 15 14.33 7.20 -3.94
CA ALA A 15 14.49 5.77 -4.28
C ALA A 15 15.93 5.40 -4.69
N THR A 16 16.88 5.66 -3.79
CA THR A 16 18.31 5.36 -3.95
C THR A 16 18.61 3.87 -3.85
N LEU A 17 17.71 3.09 -3.25
CA LEU A 17 17.80 1.64 -3.16
C LEU A 17 16.99 1.00 -4.29
N SER A 18 17.58 0.00 -4.97
CA SER A 18 16.97 -0.64 -6.14
C SER A 18 15.59 -1.27 -5.84
N PHE A 19 15.35 -1.71 -4.61
CA PHE A 19 14.08 -2.34 -4.22
C PHE A 19 12.91 -1.37 -4.04
N VAL A 20 13.17 -0.06 -3.95
CA VAL A 20 12.11 0.97 -3.94
C VAL A 20 11.98 1.68 -5.30
N GLN A 21 12.82 1.33 -6.27
CA GLN A 21 12.68 1.83 -7.63
C GLN A 21 11.44 1.21 -8.29
N GLY A 22 10.63 2.04 -8.96
CA GLY A 22 9.47 1.57 -9.71
C GLY A 22 8.20 1.32 -8.87
N LEU A 23 8.17 1.73 -7.61
CA LEU A 23 6.96 1.65 -6.79
C LEU A 23 5.83 2.54 -7.34
N GLU A 24 4.63 1.97 -7.44
CA GLU A 24 3.42 2.70 -7.81
C GLU A 24 2.69 3.22 -6.57
N VAL A 25 2.34 4.51 -6.60
CA VAL A 25 1.58 5.14 -5.52
C VAL A 25 0.13 5.29 -5.94
N VAL A 26 -0.75 4.52 -5.30
CA VAL A 26 -2.19 4.52 -5.52
C VAL A 26 -2.95 4.84 -4.23
N PRO A 27 -4.16 5.40 -4.32
CA PRO A 27 -5.05 5.51 -3.17
C PRO A 27 -5.46 4.14 -2.62
N ALA A 28 -5.72 4.06 -1.32
CA ALA A 28 -6.32 2.87 -0.72
C ALA A 28 -7.77 2.71 -1.21
N GLN A 29 -8.07 1.61 -1.93
CA GLN A 29 -9.40 1.36 -2.48
C GLN A 29 -10.49 1.26 -1.41
N MET A 30 -10.13 0.74 -0.23
CA MET A 30 -11.03 0.58 0.92
C MET A 30 -10.96 1.76 1.90
N GLY A 31 -10.21 2.82 1.56
CA GLY A 31 -10.03 3.97 2.44
C GLY A 31 -9.53 3.59 3.84
N THR A 32 -10.11 4.21 4.88
CA THR A 32 -9.79 3.98 6.29
C THR A 32 -10.01 2.52 6.73
N ASP A 33 -10.91 1.81 6.07
CA ASP A 33 -11.28 0.44 6.45
C ASP A 33 -10.26 -0.60 5.97
N ALA A 34 -9.28 -0.22 5.15
CA ALA A 34 -8.28 -1.13 4.58
C ALA A 34 -7.59 -1.99 5.64
N GLY A 35 -7.29 -1.42 6.82
CA GLY A 35 -6.66 -2.16 7.92
C GLY A 35 -7.57 -3.24 8.50
N LEU A 36 -8.84 -2.90 8.76
CA LEU A 36 -9.83 -3.84 9.29
C LEU A 36 -10.13 -4.96 8.29
N VAL A 37 -10.34 -4.60 7.02
CA VAL A 37 -10.62 -5.56 5.95
C VAL A 37 -9.44 -6.52 5.76
N GLY A 38 -8.20 -6.01 5.80
CA GLY A 38 -6.99 -6.84 5.72
C GLY A 38 -6.87 -7.82 6.89
N ALA A 39 -7.15 -7.38 8.12
CA ALA A 39 -7.14 -8.25 9.30
C ALA A 39 -8.18 -9.37 9.20
N ALA A 40 -9.40 -9.04 8.78
CA ALA A 40 -10.45 -10.02 8.56
C ALA A 40 -10.07 -11.04 7.46
N ALA A 41 -9.53 -10.57 6.33
CA ALA A 41 -9.06 -11.43 5.26
C ALA A 41 -7.94 -12.38 5.73
N GLY A 42 -7.01 -11.90 6.56
CA GLY A 42 -5.95 -12.70 7.17
C GLY A 42 -6.51 -13.81 8.08
N ALA A 43 -7.44 -13.47 8.97
CA ALA A 43 -8.08 -14.46 9.84
C ALA A 43 -8.88 -15.51 9.04
N LEU A 44 -9.60 -15.08 8.00
CA LEU A 44 -10.31 -15.99 7.10
C LEU A 44 -9.36 -16.95 6.37
N ARG A 45 -8.20 -16.45 5.91
CA ARG A 45 -7.16 -17.27 5.29
C ARG A 45 -6.60 -18.31 6.26
N GLN A 46 -6.28 -17.91 7.49
CA GLN A 46 -5.77 -18.82 8.52
C GLN A 46 -6.75 -19.96 8.82
N ARG A 47 -8.05 -19.66 8.94
CA ARG A 47 -9.11 -20.65 9.14
C ARG A 47 -9.25 -21.65 8.00
N ALA A 48 -8.97 -21.25 6.76
CA ALA A 48 -9.07 -22.11 5.59
C ALA A 48 -7.88 -23.08 5.42
N THR A 49 -6.75 -22.79 6.07
CA THR A 49 -5.55 -23.64 6.07
C THR A 49 -5.48 -24.62 7.25
N SER A 50 -6.49 -24.61 8.13
CA SER A 50 -6.66 -25.56 9.24
C SER A 50 -7.65 -26.65 8.86
#